data_AF-A0A2R6WEI6-F1
#
_entry.id   AF-A0A2R6WEI6-F1
#
_cell.length_a   1.000
_cell.length_b   1.000
_cell.length_c   1.000
_cell.angle_alpha   90.00
_cell.angle_beta   90.00
_cell.angle_gamma   90.00
#
_symmetry.space_group_name_H-M   'P 1'
#
loop_
_entity.id
_entity.type
_entity.pdbx_description
1 polymer ?
#
loop_
_entity_poly.entity_id
_entity_poly.type
_entity_poly.pdbx_seq_one_letter_code
_entity_poly.pdbx_strand_id
1 'polypeptide(L)'
;MGRNAGHIALRATLSSRDVDCCLIPEVPFFTEGPGGLFEFLDGRISENGHCVVVVAEGAGQDLIPRTAEQGFDDSGNLQLLDIGQWLVAELKKWWKKHNPDKLFAVKYIDPTYMVRAVPSNAADTFFCTLLAQSAVHGAMAGYTSFVAGTVNGVYCYIPLDQISQSTHKVDIHNHIWAWVRSINSQPDFKACENRNSNGSASDMDLNFTPKEKAAAAEKSD
;
A
#
# COMPACT_ATOMS: atom_id res chain seq x y z
N MET A 1 0.43 -9.25 6.18
CA MET A 1 -0.27 -8.21 6.99
C MET A 1 -0.91 -7.17 6.07
N GLY A 2 -2.03 -6.59 6.51
CA GLY A 2 -2.73 -5.52 5.78
C GLY A 2 -4.04 -5.97 5.12
N ARG A 3 -4.90 -6.68 5.87
CA ARG A 3 -6.15 -7.28 5.38
C ARG A 3 -7.11 -6.27 4.75
N ASN A 4 -7.37 -5.18 5.47
CA ASN A 4 -8.35 -4.17 5.06
C ASN A 4 -7.71 -2.79 4.86
N ALA A 5 -6.49 -2.59 5.35
CA ALA A 5 -5.78 -1.32 5.28
C ALA A 5 -4.27 -1.50 5.11
N GLY A 6 -3.67 -0.65 4.28
CA GLY A 6 -2.28 -0.72 3.85
C GLY A 6 -1.26 0.00 4.74
N HIS A 7 -1.60 0.44 5.95
CA HIS A 7 -0.73 1.32 6.77
C HIS A 7 0.68 0.76 7.02
N ILE A 8 0.80 -0.55 7.24
CA ILE A 8 2.10 -1.20 7.47
C ILE A 8 2.94 -1.17 6.19
N ALA A 9 2.37 -1.57 5.04
CA ALA A 9 3.05 -1.54 3.75
C ALA A 9 3.48 -0.12 3.39
N LEU A 10 2.59 0.86 3.57
CA LEU A 10 2.83 2.28 3.34
C LEU A 10 4.04 2.79 4.15
N ARG A 11 4.01 2.60 5.48
CA ARG A 11 5.06 3.09 6.37
C ARG A 11 6.38 2.34 6.17
N ALA A 12 6.33 1.04 5.87
CA ALA A 12 7.50 0.24 5.55
C ALA A 12 8.18 0.75 4.26
N THR A 13 7.41 1.02 3.21
CA THR A 13 7.91 1.61 1.96
C THR A 13 8.57 2.97 2.20
N LEU A 14 7.90 3.87 2.94
CA LEU A 14 8.47 5.19 3.27
C LEU A 14 9.76 5.09 4.07
N SER A 15 9.83 4.16 5.02
CA SER A 15 10.98 4.00 5.91
C SER A 15 12.17 3.34 5.21
N SER A 16 11.90 2.33 4.37
CA SER A 16 12.96 1.58 3.68
C SER A 16 13.56 2.35 2.52
N ARG A 17 12.77 3.12 1.76
CA ARG A 17 13.15 3.83 0.52
C ARG A 17 13.72 2.97 -0.62
N ASP A 18 13.96 1.69 -0.40
CA ASP A 18 14.42 0.72 -1.41
C ASP A 18 13.27 -0.01 -2.12
N VAL A 19 12.02 0.39 -1.87
CA VAL A 19 10.83 -0.27 -2.43
C VAL A 19 10.37 0.47 -3.69
N ASP A 20 10.40 -0.22 -4.84
CA ASP A 20 10.00 0.34 -6.15
C ASP A 20 8.48 0.34 -6.37
N CYS A 21 7.74 -0.56 -5.72
CA CYS A 21 6.29 -0.63 -5.85
C CYS A 21 5.63 -1.03 -4.53
N CYS A 22 4.58 -0.30 -4.14
CA CYS A 22 3.77 -0.57 -2.96
C CYS A 22 2.32 -0.81 -3.38
N LEU A 23 1.80 -2.01 -3.07
CA LEU A 23 0.43 -2.42 -3.36
C LEU A 23 -0.36 -2.51 -2.05
N ILE A 24 -1.42 -1.71 -1.94
CA ILE A 24 -2.28 -1.61 -0.76
C ILE A 24 -3.75 -1.90 -1.13
N PRO A 25 -4.59 -2.37 -0.19
CA PRO A 25 -5.99 -2.70 -0.48
C PRO A 25 -6.83 -1.50 -0.95
N GLU A 26 -6.43 -0.29 -0.57
CA GLU A 26 -7.17 0.93 -0.91
C GLU A 26 -6.99 1.35 -2.38
N VAL A 27 -5.90 0.96 -3.03
CA VAL A 27 -5.57 1.39 -4.40
C VAL A 27 -5.73 0.21 -5.36
N PRO A 28 -6.74 0.25 -6.26
CA PRO A 28 -6.90 -0.79 -7.26
C PRO A 28 -5.75 -0.73 -8.28
N PHE A 29 -5.39 -1.88 -8.82
CA PHE A 29 -4.40 -2.02 -9.86
C PHE A 29 -4.78 -3.18 -10.78
N PHE A 30 -4.12 -3.25 -11.94
CA PHE A 30 -4.25 -4.35 -12.88
C PHE A 30 -2.87 -4.90 -13.25
N THR A 31 -2.82 -6.17 -13.64
CA THR A 31 -1.57 -6.90 -13.88
C THR A 31 -1.02 -6.68 -15.29
N GLU A 32 -1.82 -7.00 -16.31
CA GLU A 32 -1.43 -6.97 -17.73
C GLU A 32 -2.11 -5.85 -18.52
N GLY A 33 -1.41 -5.30 -19.50
CA GLY A 33 -1.89 -4.25 -20.40
C GLY A 33 -1.06 -2.97 -20.31
N PRO A 34 -1.31 -1.99 -21.21
CA PRO A 34 -0.54 -0.76 -21.27
C PRO A 34 -0.63 0.02 -19.95
N GLY A 35 0.52 0.23 -19.30
CA GLY A 35 0.59 0.88 -17.99
C GLY A 35 0.23 -0.02 -16.81
N GLY A 36 0.20 -1.34 -17.03
CA GLY A 36 -0.05 -2.33 -15.99
C GLY A 36 1.15 -2.54 -15.08
N LEU A 37 0.92 -3.26 -13.98
CA LEU A 37 1.94 -3.56 -12.99
C LEU A 37 3.15 -4.26 -13.62
N PHE A 38 2.95 -5.25 -14.48
CA PHE A 38 4.06 -6.04 -15.03
C PHE A 38 4.96 -5.25 -16.00
N GLU A 39 4.39 -4.36 -16.81
CA GLU A 39 5.16 -3.46 -17.67
C GLU A 39 6.00 -2.47 -16.85
N PHE A 40 5.43 -1.93 -15.78
CA PHE A 40 6.16 -1.05 -14.85
C PHE A 40 7.35 -1.78 -14.21
N LEU A 41 7.14 -3.03 -13.76
CA LEU A 41 8.21 -3.83 -13.17
C LEU A 41 9.31 -4.18 -14.19
N ASP A 42 8.98 -4.48 -15.44
CA ASP A 42 9.97 -4.74 -16.50
C ASP A 42 10.83 -3.50 -16.78
N GLY A 43 10.20 -2.32 -16.82
CA GLY A 43 10.90 -1.03 -16.92
C GLY A 43 11.89 -0.84 -15.78
N ARG A 44 11.45 -1.07 -14.53
CA ARG A 44 12.32 -0.96 -13.35
C ARG A 44 13.48 -1.94 -13.33
N ILE A 45 13.23 -3.19 -13.69
CA ILE A 45 14.30 -4.20 -13.76
C ILE A 45 15.30 -3.85 -14.85
N SER A 46 14.86 -3.28 -15.97
CA SER A 46 15.74 -2.86 -17.06
C SER A 46 16.60 -1.63 -16.69
N GLU A 47 16.08 -0.71 -15.88
CA GLU A 47 16.80 0.47 -15.39
C GLU A 47 17.77 0.15 -14.25
N ASN A 48 17.31 -0.58 -13.23
CA ASN A 48 18.01 -0.76 -11.96
C ASN A 48 18.66 -2.14 -11.79
N GLY A 49 18.36 -3.09 -12.69
CA GLY A 49 18.81 -4.48 -12.61
C GLY A 49 18.08 -5.34 -11.56
N HIS A 50 17.24 -4.73 -10.73
CA HIS A 50 16.44 -5.39 -9.70
C HIS A 50 15.17 -4.58 -9.40
N CYS A 51 14.21 -5.18 -8.71
CA CYS A 51 13.00 -4.50 -8.27
C CYS A 51 12.45 -5.13 -6.98
N VAL A 52 12.04 -4.29 -6.03
CA VAL A 52 11.43 -4.68 -4.76
C VAL A 52 9.97 -4.24 -4.72
N VAL A 53 9.08 -5.21 -4.53
CA VAL A 53 7.63 -4.99 -4.45
C VAL A 53 7.13 -5.37 -3.07
N VAL A 54 6.44 -4.44 -2.41
CA VAL A 54 5.75 -4.69 -1.14
C VAL A 54 4.26 -4.79 -1.40
N VAL A 55 3.66 -5.89 -0.95
CA VAL A 55 2.24 -6.20 -1.17
C VAL A 55 1.55 -6.42 0.17
N ALA A 56 0.52 -5.65 0.45
CA ALA A 56 -0.39 -5.91 1.56
C ALA A 56 -1.27 -7.11 1.24
N GLU A 57 -1.59 -7.94 2.24
CA GLU A 57 -2.33 -9.19 2.04
C GLU A 57 -3.72 -9.00 1.42
N GLY A 58 -4.38 -7.87 1.71
CA GLY A 58 -5.68 -7.52 1.13
C GLY A 58 -5.64 -6.88 -0.26
N ALA A 59 -4.45 -6.59 -0.80
CA ALA A 59 -4.33 -5.97 -2.11
C ALA A 59 -4.71 -6.97 -3.22
N GLY A 60 -5.39 -6.50 -4.27
CA GLY A 60 -5.63 -7.30 -5.47
C GLY A 60 -6.51 -8.53 -5.29
N GLN A 61 -7.28 -8.63 -4.21
CA GLN A 61 -8.18 -9.78 -3.95
C GLN A 61 -9.27 -9.95 -5.02
N ASP A 62 -9.56 -8.91 -5.79
CA ASP A 62 -10.50 -8.94 -6.92
C ASP A 62 -9.89 -9.49 -8.21
N LEU A 63 -8.56 -9.56 -8.30
CA LEU A 63 -7.83 -10.07 -9.47
C LEU A 63 -7.68 -11.59 -9.44
N ILE A 64 -7.76 -12.20 -8.26
CA ILE A 64 -7.60 -13.63 -8.08
C ILE A 64 -8.94 -14.29 -8.42
N PRO A 65 -8.99 -15.20 -9.43
CA PRO A 65 -10.22 -15.90 -9.77
C PRO A 65 -10.71 -16.70 -8.56
N ARG A 66 -11.89 -16.34 -8.05
CA ARG A 66 -12.48 -16.96 -6.86
C ARG A 66 -13.06 -18.32 -7.24
N THR A 67 -12.59 -19.38 -6.58
CA THR A 67 -13.26 -20.70 -6.62
C THR A 67 -14.49 -20.66 -5.73
N ALA A 68 -15.56 -21.39 -6.08
CA ALA A 68 -16.85 -21.39 -5.38
C ALA A 68 -16.80 -21.87 -3.91
N GLU A 69 -15.68 -22.42 -3.46
CA GLU A 69 -15.47 -22.99 -2.12
C GLU A 69 -14.57 -22.11 -1.24
N GLN A 70 -14.81 -20.80 -1.18
CA GLN A 70 -14.09 -19.97 -0.21
C GLN A 70 -14.65 -20.21 1.20
N GLY A 71 -13.79 -20.76 2.07
CA GLY A 71 -14.09 -20.94 3.48
C GLY A 71 -14.22 -19.60 4.19
N PHE A 72 -15.17 -19.55 5.12
CA PHE A 72 -15.13 -18.58 6.19
C PHE A 72 -14.19 -19.11 7.27
N ASP A 73 -13.43 -18.23 7.92
CA ASP A 73 -12.70 -18.61 9.12
C ASP A 73 -13.68 -18.96 10.26
N ASP A 74 -13.20 -19.60 11.33
CA ASP A 74 -14.01 -19.96 12.51
C ASP A 74 -14.66 -18.73 13.18
N SER A 75 -14.20 -17.53 12.84
CA SER A 75 -14.71 -16.24 13.32
C SER A 75 -15.71 -15.57 12.36
N GLY A 76 -16.05 -16.22 11.24
CA GLY A 76 -17.02 -15.74 10.26
C GLY A 76 -16.49 -14.73 9.23
N ASN A 77 -15.18 -14.50 9.13
CA ASN A 77 -14.61 -13.62 8.12
C ASN A 77 -14.22 -14.40 6.85
N LEU A 78 -14.29 -13.73 5.69
CA LEU A 78 -13.83 -14.31 4.42
C LEU A 78 -12.33 -14.62 4.45
N GLN A 79 -11.96 -15.88 4.23
CA GLN A 79 -10.56 -16.25 4.09
C GLN A 79 -9.96 -15.60 2.85
N LEU A 80 -8.91 -14.80 3.04
CA LEU A 80 -8.19 -14.18 1.92
C LEU A 80 -7.34 -15.21 1.18
N LEU A 81 -7.22 -15.03 -0.13
CA LEU A 81 -6.30 -15.80 -0.96
C LEU A 81 -4.89 -15.20 -0.87
N ASP A 82 -3.87 -16.05 -1.01
CA ASP A 82 -2.46 -15.61 -1.01
C ASP A 82 -2.13 -14.88 -2.32
N ILE A 83 -2.29 -13.55 -2.28
CA ILE A 83 -1.93 -12.65 -3.39
C ILE A 83 -0.44 -12.73 -3.72
N GLY A 84 0.43 -12.98 -2.74
CA GLY A 84 1.87 -13.00 -2.93
C GLY A 84 2.28 -14.16 -3.85
N GLN A 85 1.84 -15.37 -3.52
CA GLN A 85 2.11 -16.55 -4.35
C GLN A 85 1.44 -16.45 -5.73
N TRP A 86 0.21 -15.94 -5.79
CA TRP A 86 -0.50 -15.74 -7.04
C TRP A 86 0.25 -14.75 -7.96
N LEU A 87 0.68 -13.60 -7.43
CA LEU A 87 1.39 -12.58 -8.18
C LEU A 87 2.73 -13.11 -8.73
N VAL A 88 3.45 -13.90 -7.93
CA VAL A 88 4.70 -14.56 -8.36
C VAL A 88 4.45 -15.53 -9.50
N ALA A 89 3.35 -16.30 -9.46
CA ALA A 89 3.00 -17.24 -10.51
C ALA A 89 2.63 -16.52 -11.82
N GLU A 90 1.79 -15.50 -11.75
CA GLU A 90 1.38 -14.70 -12.92
C GLU A 90 2.54 -13.92 -13.52
N LEU A 91 3.38 -13.28 -12.69
CA LEU A 91 4.56 -12.56 -13.16
C LEU A 91 5.55 -13.49 -13.89
N LYS A 92 5.75 -14.72 -13.40
CA LYS A 92 6.57 -15.72 -14.09
C LYS A 92 5.99 -16.15 -15.44
N LYS A 93 4.66 -16.28 -15.55
CA LYS A 93 3.99 -16.60 -16.82
C LYS A 93 4.15 -15.46 -17.82
N TRP A 94 3.88 -14.22 -17.38
CA TRP A 94 4.00 -13.02 -18.20
C TRP A 94 5.43 -12.82 -18.69
N TRP A 95 6.42 -13.02 -17.81
CA TRP A 95 7.84 -12.86 -18.16
C TRP A 95 8.30 -13.85 -19.23
N LYS A 96 7.93 -15.12 -19.12
CA LYS A 96 8.26 -16.14 -20.14
C LYS A 96 7.70 -15.80 -21.53
N LYS A 97 6.58 -15.08 -21.58
CA LYS A 97 5.93 -14.69 -22.84
C LYS A 97 6.60 -13.46 -23.47
N HIS A 98 6.98 -12.46 -22.67
CA HIS A 98 7.48 -11.17 -23.19
C HIS A 98 9.00 -11.07 -23.27
N ASN A 99 9.73 -11.78 -22.39
CA ASN A 99 11.18 -11.76 -22.30
C ASN A 99 11.76 -13.18 -22.20
N PRO A 100 11.59 -14.04 -23.23
CA PRO A 100 12.01 -15.45 -23.17
C PRO A 100 13.53 -15.64 -23.00
N ASP A 101 14.34 -14.69 -23.48
CA ASP A 101 15.80 -14.79 -23.51
C ASP A 101 16.49 -14.27 -22.24
N LYS A 102 15.74 -13.62 -21.33
CA LYS A 102 16.29 -13.02 -20.11
C LYS A 102 16.05 -13.91 -18.90
N LEU A 103 17.11 -14.17 -18.13
CA LEU A 103 16.99 -14.87 -16.86
C LEU A 103 16.23 -14.01 -15.84
N PHE A 104 15.20 -14.57 -15.22
CA PHE A 104 14.37 -13.88 -14.24
C PHE A 104 14.26 -14.68 -12.95
N ALA A 105 14.72 -14.06 -11.85
CA ALA A 105 14.72 -14.66 -10.53
C ALA A 105 13.76 -13.89 -9.62
N VAL A 106 12.66 -14.55 -9.21
CA VAL A 106 11.71 -14.01 -8.23
C VAL A 106 11.89 -14.71 -6.91
N LYS A 107 12.07 -13.94 -5.85
CA LYS A 107 12.12 -14.42 -4.47
C LYS A 107 10.90 -13.89 -3.73
N TYR A 108 10.06 -14.81 -3.26
CA TYR A 108 8.92 -14.50 -2.42
C TYR A 108 9.35 -14.55 -0.96
N ILE A 109 9.00 -13.53 -0.19
CA ILE A 109 9.28 -13.44 1.25
C ILE A 109 7.97 -13.09 1.95
N ASP A 110 7.51 -13.96 2.84
CA ASP A 110 6.39 -13.69 3.73
C ASP A 110 6.91 -13.50 5.17
N PRO A 111 7.08 -12.24 5.63
CA PRO A 111 7.56 -11.96 6.97
C PRO A 111 6.43 -11.97 8.02
N THR A 112 5.22 -12.45 7.70
CA THR A 112 4.04 -12.38 8.59
C THR A 112 4.32 -12.87 10.01
N TYR A 113 4.91 -14.05 10.17
CA TYR A 113 5.23 -14.57 11.50
C TYR A 113 6.38 -13.80 12.16
N MET A 114 7.37 -13.37 11.39
CA MET A 114 8.52 -12.63 11.91
C MET A 114 8.09 -11.28 12.49
N VAL A 115 7.19 -10.57 11.80
CA VAL A 115 6.68 -9.26 12.26
C VAL A 115 5.78 -9.40 13.48
N ARG A 116 5.05 -10.51 13.62
CA ARG A 116 4.09 -10.71 14.72
C ARG A 116 4.67 -11.38 15.96
N ALA A 117 5.77 -12.12 15.82
CA ALA A 117 6.36 -12.90 16.91
C ALA A 117 7.60 -12.25 17.54
N VAL A 118 8.06 -11.11 17.01
CA VAL A 118 9.19 -10.36 17.57
C VAL A 118 8.79 -9.67 18.88
N PRO A 119 9.68 -9.57 19.89
CA PRO A 119 9.42 -8.77 21.08
C PRO A 119 9.17 -7.30 20.73
N SER A 120 8.35 -6.63 21.55
CA SER A 120 8.05 -5.21 21.41
C SER A 120 9.30 -4.34 21.55
N ASN A 121 9.37 -3.27 20.76
CA ASN A 121 10.39 -2.23 20.96
C ASN A 121 10.07 -1.37 22.20
N ALA A 122 10.96 -0.45 22.57
CA ALA A 122 10.78 0.41 23.75
C ALA A 122 9.53 1.31 23.65
N ALA A 123 9.23 1.84 22.47
CA ALA A 123 8.07 2.71 22.24
C ALA A 123 6.75 1.94 22.40
N ASP A 124 6.66 0.74 21.81
CA ASP A 124 5.49 -0.14 21.94
C ASP A 124 5.32 -0.61 23.39
N THR A 125 6.42 -0.94 24.07
CA THR A 125 6.38 -1.36 25.49
C THR A 125 5.85 -0.23 26.37
N PHE A 126 6.33 0.99 26.17
CA PHE A 126 5.84 2.18 26.87
C PHE A 126 4.35 2.42 26.56
N PHE A 127 3.97 2.37 25.29
CA PHE A 127 2.59 2.60 24.84
C PHE A 127 1.62 1.55 25.43
N CYS A 128 1.95 0.26 25.34
CA CYS A 128 1.17 -0.83 25.91
C CYS A 128 1.02 -0.70 27.43
N THR A 129 2.07 -0.26 28.13
CA THR A 129 2.02 -0.04 29.58
C THR A 129 1.02 1.06 29.94
N LEU A 130 1.06 2.20 29.24
CA LEU A 130 0.12 3.29 29.46
C LEU A 130 -1.31 2.92 29.13
N LEU A 131 -1.54 2.17 28.04
CA LEU A 131 -2.86 1.67 27.69
C LEU A 131 -3.41 0.74 28.77
N ALA A 132 -2.59 -0.20 29.25
CA ALA A 132 -2.99 -1.14 30.30
C ALA A 132 -3.35 -0.43 31.61
N GLN A 133 -2.52 0.49 32.07
CA GLN A 133 -2.80 1.28 33.29
C GLN A 133 -4.05 2.14 33.13
N SER A 134 -4.22 2.78 31.98
CA SER A 134 -5.41 3.59 31.68
C SER A 134 -6.68 2.76 31.69
N ALA A 135 -6.65 1.55 31.13
CA ALA A 135 -7.76 0.61 31.14
C ALA A 135 -8.12 0.16 32.55
N VAL A 136 -7.12 -0.16 33.40
CA VAL A 136 -7.33 -0.51 34.80
C VAL A 136 -7.96 0.64 35.57
N HIS A 137 -7.44 1.87 35.43
CA HIS A 137 -8.03 3.04 36.09
C HIS A 137 -9.48 3.30 35.65
N GLY A 138 -9.78 3.16 34.35
CA GLY A 138 -11.13 3.33 33.85
C GLY A 138 -12.10 2.28 34.39
N ALA A 139 -11.66 1.01 34.46
CA ALA A 139 -12.44 -0.06 35.04
C ALA A 139 -12.68 0.15 36.55
N MET A 140 -11.66 0.58 37.29
CA MET A 140 -11.77 0.88 38.72
C MET A 140 -12.65 2.11 39.02
N ALA A 141 -12.73 3.05 38.08
CA ALA A 141 -13.68 4.18 38.14
C ALA A 141 -15.13 3.77 37.85
N GLY A 142 -15.38 2.50 37.47
CA GLY A 142 -16.70 1.98 37.15
C GLY A 142 -17.13 2.18 35.69
N TYR A 143 -16.23 2.58 34.80
CA TYR A 143 -16.53 2.64 33.37
C TYR A 143 -16.58 1.24 32.75
N THR A 144 -17.47 1.05 31.78
CA THR A 144 -17.65 -0.18 31.02
C THR A 144 -17.79 0.13 29.53
N SER A 145 -17.63 -0.87 28.68
CA SER A 145 -17.78 -0.75 27.22
C SER A 145 -16.95 0.38 26.59
N PHE A 146 -15.71 0.55 27.06
CA PHE A 146 -14.76 1.52 26.55
C PHE A 146 -13.44 0.85 26.14
N VAL A 147 -12.69 1.53 25.29
CA VAL A 147 -11.31 1.19 24.92
C VAL A 147 -10.42 2.35 25.32
N ALA A 148 -9.31 2.07 25.99
CA ALA A 148 -8.26 3.07 26.22
C ALA A 148 -7.46 3.24 24.92
N GLY A 149 -7.27 4.48 24.49
CA GLY A 149 -6.55 4.79 23.26
C GLY A 149 -6.05 6.24 23.23
N THR A 150 -5.37 6.60 22.16
CA THR A 150 -4.95 7.98 21.92
C THR A 150 -5.75 8.61 20.79
N VAL A 151 -6.22 9.83 21.01
CA VAL A 151 -6.84 10.67 19.98
C VAL A 151 -6.04 11.96 19.94
N ASN A 152 -5.45 12.27 18.78
CA ASN A 152 -4.57 13.43 18.59
C ASN A 152 -3.46 13.56 19.66
N GLY A 153 -2.88 12.43 20.08
CA GLY A 153 -1.80 12.40 21.06
C GLY A 153 -2.23 12.47 22.53
N VAL A 154 -3.53 12.57 22.80
CA VAL A 154 -4.08 12.58 24.16
C VAL A 154 -4.72 11.24 24.49
N TYR A 155 -4.43 10.70 25.67
CA TYR A 155 -5.05 9.47 26.16
C TYR A 155 -6.50 9.72 26.55
N CYS A 156 -7.41 8.91 26.02
CA CYS A 156 -8.85 9.06 26.24
C CYS A 156 -9.53 7.69 26.32
N TYR A 157 -10.73 7.70 26.88
CA TYR A 157 -11.64 6.56 26.87
C TYR A 157 -12.60 6.72 25.71
N ILE A 158 -12.57 5.73 24.80
CA ILE A 158 -13.34 5.75 23.57
C ILE A 158 -14.46 4.70 23.70
N PRO A 159 -15.73 5.07 23.52
CA PRO A 159 -16.84 4.13 23.55
C PRO A 159 -16.70 3.02 22.49
N LEU A 160 -16.93 1.76 22.88
CA LEU A 160 -16.73 0.59 22.01
C LEU A 160 -17.67 0.57 20.79
N ASP A 161 -18.88 1.09 20.95
CA ASP A 161 -19.90 1.22 19.91
C ASP A 161 -19.46 2.15 18.77
N GLN A 162 -18.71 3.21 19.08
CA GLN A 162 -18.15 4.12 18.09
C GLN A 162 -17.01 3.46 17.29
N ILE A 163 -16.19 2.64 17.96
CA ILE A 163 -15.03 1.98 17.33
C ILE A 163 -15.49 0.95 16.30
N SER A 164 -16.49 0.13 16.63
CA SER A 164 -16.96 -0.94 15.74
C SER A 164 -17.58 -0.42 14.43
N GLN A 165 -18.07 0.82 14.43
CA GLN A 165 -18.67 1.46 13.25
C GLN A 165 -17.64 2.07 12.30
N SER A 166 -16.42 2.34 12.78
CA SER A 166 -15.41 3.07 12.02
C SER A 166 -14.26 2.14 11.61
N THR A 167 -13.73 2.36 10.40
CA THR A 167 -12.51 1.69 9.94
C THR A 167 -11.49 2.73 9.50
N HIS A 168 -10.26 2.58 9.97
CA HIS A 168 -9.19 3.51 9.65
C HIS A 168 -8.37 3.01 8.45
N LYS A 169 -8.82 3.39 7.25
CA LYS A 169 -8.12 3.10 5.99
C LYS A 169 -7.02 4.14 5.71
N VAL A 170 -6.09 3.81 4.82
CA VAL A 170 -5.13 4.78 4.29
C VAL A 170 -5.88 5.79 3.43
N ASP A 171 -5.70 7.06 3.72
CA ASP A 171 -6.17 8.15 2.86
C ASP A 171 -5.19 8.35 1.69
N ILE A 172 -5.66 8.01 0.49
CA ILE A 172 -4.89 8.08 -0.77
C ILE A 172 -4.67 9.54 -1.20
N HIS A 173 -5.54 10.46 -0.77
CA HIS A 173 -5.42 11.89 -1.10
C HIS A 173 -4.46 12.62 -0.16
N ASN A 174 -3.99 11.95 0.89
CA ASN A 174 -3.09 12.52 1.86
C ASN A 174 -1.65 12.60 1.32
N HIS A 175 -0.88 13.55 1.84
CA HIS A 175 0.52 13.78 1.49
C HIS A 175 1.40 12.54 1.72
N ILE A 176 1.04 11.66 2.66
CA ILE A 176 1.77 10.43 2.96
C ILE A 176 1.79 9.49 1.74
N TRP A 177 0.66 9.32 1.05
CA TRP A 177 0.60 8.53 -0.17
C TRP A 177 1.36 9.21 -1.32
N ALA A 178 1.22 10.54 -1.43
CA ALA A 178 1.99 11.31 -2.42
C ALA A 178 3.51 11.16 -2.23
N TRP A 179 3.99 11.08 -0.99
CA TRP A 179 5.40 10.81 -0.69
C TRP A 179 5.84 9.42 -1.13
N VAL A 180 5.03 8.38 -0.89
CA VAL A 180 5.33 7.03 -1.39
C VAL A 180 5.50 7.08 -2.90
N ARG A 181 4.52 7.64 -3.61
CA ARG A 181 4.54 7.81 -5.07
C ARG A 181 5.74 8.58 -5.57
N SER A 182 6.18 9.60 -4.83
CA SER A 182 7.33 10.41 -5.22
C SER A 182 8.65 9.65 -5.04
N ILE A 183 8.77 8.85 -3.97
CA ILE A 183 9.97 8.06 -3.68
C ILE A 183 10.13 6.93 -4.68
N ASN A 184 9.06 6.19 -4.94
CA ASN A 184 9.11 5.02 -5.81
C ASN A 184 8.84 5.35 -7.29
N SER A 185 8.42 6.59 -7.58
CA SER A 185 7.99 7.06 -8.91
C SER A 185 6.97 6.09 -9.54
N GLN A 186 6.09 5.53 -8.72
CA GLN A 186 5.05 4.59 -9.11
C GLN A 186 3.88 5.33 -9.78
N PRO A 187 3.41 4.88 -10.95
CA PRO A 187 2.24 5.44 -11.60
C PRO A 187 0.95 5.02 -10.89
N ASP A 188 -0.14 5.72 -11.18
CA ASP A 188 -1.46 5.19 -10.85
C ASP A 188 -1.78 4.10 -11.89
N PHE A 189 -1.93 2.85 -11.44
CA PHE A 189 -2.29 1.71 -12.29
C PHE A 189 -3.78 1.77 -12.68
N LYS A 190 -4.17 2.83 -13.37
CA LYS A 190 -5.50 3.02 -13.96
C LYS A 190 -5.42 2.64 -15.42
N ALA A 191 -6.30 1.75 -15.86
CA ALA A 191 -6.44 1.47 -17.29
C ALA A 191 -6.77 2.79 -17.99
N CYS A 192 -6.00 3.13 -19.03
CA CYS A 192 -6.32 4.27 -19.86
C CYS A 192 -7.62 3.92 -20.60
N GLU A 193 -8.77 4.41 -20.12
CA GLU A 193 -9.95 4.45 -20.98
C GLU A 193 -9.57 5.27 -22.20
N ASN A 194 -9.67 4.65 -23.39
CA ASN A 194 -9.47 5.32 -24.66
C ASN A 194 -10.31 6.60 -24.66
N ARG A 195 -9.65 7.76 -24.47
CA ARG A 195 -10.24 9.06 -24.77
C ARG A 195 -10.44 9.13 -26.28
N ASN A 196 -11.57 8.63 -26.77
CA ASN A 196 -12.05 8.84 -28.12
C ASN A 196 -13.59 8.85 -28.13
N SER A 197 -14.18 10.01 -27.86
CA SER A 197 -15.05 10.76 -28.79
C SER A 197 -15.82 11.88 -28.07
N ASN A 198 -15.65 13.10 -28.57
CA ASN A 198 -16.46 14.32 -28.33
C ASN A 198 -16.37 15.03 -26.97
N GLY A 199 -15.42 15.95 -26.85
CA GLY A 199 -15.43 17.01 -25.85
C GLY A 199 -14.34 18.03 -26.15
N SER A 200 -14.73 19.28 -26.36
CA SER A 200 -13.91 20.42 -26.79
C SER A 200 -12.58 20.59 -26.04
N ALA A 201 -11.56 21.01 -26.79
CA ALA A 201 -10.29 21.49 -26.27
C ALA A 201 -10.48 22.69 -25.35
N SER A 202 -10.32 22.48 -24.06
CA SER A 202 -9.87 23.48 -23.09
C SER A 202 -9.39 22.75 -21.84
N ASP A 203 -8.09 22.46 -21.80
CA ASP A 203 -7.24 22.59 -20.61
C ASP A 203 -5.84 22.08 -20.99
N MET A 204 -5.03 23.04 -21.46
CA MET A 204 -3.63 22.88 -21.79
C MET A 204 -2.79 22.75 -20.51
N ASP A 205 -2.01 21.67 -20.49
CA ASP A 205 -0.57 21.63 -20.22
C ASP A 205 -0.03 21.96 -18.81
N LEU A 206 0.38 20.91 -18.10
CA LEU A 206 1.57 20.93 -17.25
C LEU A 206 2.57 19.88 -17.77
N ASN A 207 3.24 20.21 -18.87
CA ASN A 207 4.44 19.52 -19.31
C ASN A 207 5.62 19.96 -18.44
N PHE A 208 6.11 19.05 -17.59
CA PHE A 208 7.46 19.12 -17.08
C PHE A 208 8.39 18.37 -18.05
N THR A 209 9.31 19.08 -18.69
CA THR A 209 10.60 18.49 -19.10
C THR A 209 11.75 19.37 -18.60
N PRO A 210 12.91 18.77 -18.26
CA PRO A 210 14.01 19.45 -17.58
C PRO A 210 15.08 19.95 -18.56
N LYS A 211 15.75 21.04 -18.17
CA LYS A 211 16.95 21.64 -18.78
C LYS A 211 16.75 22.32 -20.13
N GLU A 212 16.59 23.64 -20.10
CA GLU A 212 17.41 24.62 -20.83
C GLU A 212 16.84 26.03 -20.61
N LYS A 213 17.49 26.80 -19.74
CA LYS A 213 17.65 28.28 -19.78
C LYS A 213 18.34 28.75 -18.51
N ALA A 214 19.63 28.42 -18.41
CA ALA A 214 20.56 29.43 -17.96
C ALA A 214 20.67 30.48 -19.09
N ALA A 215 20.85 31.75 -18.71
CA ALA A 215 20.93 32.94 -19.59
C ALA A 215 19.59 33.54 -20.04
N ALA A 216 18.97 34.32 -19.15
CA ALA A 216 18.27 35.58 -19.48
C ALA A 216 17.72 36.21 -18.18
N ALA A 217 18.61 36.62 -17.28
CA ALA A 217 18.29 37.51 -16.18
C ALA A 217 19.45 38.51 -16.00
N GLU A 218 19.74 39.23 -17.07
CA GLU A 218 20.47 40.49 -17.05
C GLU A 218 19.82 41.41 -18.10
N LYS A 219 19.50 42.63 -17.66
CA LYS A 219 18.92 43.77 -18.40
C LYS A 219 17.40 43.77 -18.57
N SER A 220 16.71 44.50 -17.69
CA SER A 220 16.14 45.82 -18.00
C SER A 220 15.24 46.29 -16.84
N ASP A 221 15.56 47.49 -16.37
CA ASP A 221 14.87 48.39 -15.41
C ASP A 221 14.86 48.02 -13.90
#